data_AF-B5JUA0-F1
#
_entry.id   AF-B5JUA0-F1
#
_cell.length_a   1.000
_cell.length_b   1.000
_cell.length_c   1.000
_cell.angle_alpha   90.00
_cell.angle_beta   90.00
_cell.angle_gamma   90.00
#
_symmetry.space_group_name_H-M   'P 1'
#
loop_
_entity.id
_entity.type
_entity.pdbx_description
1 polymer ?
#
loop_
_entity_poly.entity_id
_entity_poly.type
_entity_poly.pdbx_seq_one_letter_code
_entity_poly.pdbx_strand_id
1 'polypeptide(L)'
;MTVVYGQIETLRKIKEELSANNVSRFKSIADIKTFQKNYNNELSDVEGLVVQRYKEELKSLSETLSRKKEIHEEKRAKESASLTREINQKEDALNELKLALMGRTFKKIFLYPKKLYLEKRVSALKEGFHKTVEKRVKRSGAQVELAFDKFDDFSKNKESIIKERINSASEVLGKTKDLIDSLYPLIAGAIGENSVVNTLKTLPDNYYLINDFSVSFSPPIYNRKNGARIFSIQIDHLLISPSGLYVVETKNWSRRSVENHDLRSPVEQVLRASYALFVHLNEQVIDQIGLDKHHWGDKKIPIRNLIVMTNHMPKEEFQYVKILPLHRLSGYIQYFEKSLSDDDTRRIFEFLTHQ
;
A
#
# COMPACT_ATOMS: atom_id res chain seq x y z
N MET A 1 3.13 28.12 10.07
CA MET A 1 2.40 27.52 8.93
C MET A 1 1.01 27.17 9.40
N THR A 2 0.00 27.30 8.54
CA THR A 2 -1.42 27.01 8.84
C THR A 2 -1.61 25.66 9.50
N VAL A 3 -2.45 25.63 10.52
CA VAL A 3 -2.84 24.40 11.22
C VAL A 3 -3.90 23.69 10.36
N VAL A 4 -3.66 22.44 9.99
CA VAL A 4 -4.57 21.67 9.11
C VAL A 4 -5.21 20.52 9.87
N TYR A 5 -6.54 20.45 9.80
CA TYR A 5 -7.38 19.41 10.35
C TYR A 5 -8.14 18.67 9.24
N GLY A 6 -8.28 17.35 9.37
CA GLY A 6 -8.99 16.51 8.40
C GLY A 6 -8.21 16.20 7.11
N GLN A 7 -8.78 15.32 6.30
CA GLN A 7 -8.27 14.92 4.97
C GLN A 7 -9.32 15.25 3.91
N ILE A 8 -8.89 15.55 2.69
CA ILE A 8 -9.78 15.78 1.55
C ILE A 8 -10.64 14.53 1.24
N GLU A 9 -11.93 14.74 0.97
CA GLU A 9 -12.94 13.69 0.81
C GLU A 9 -12.64 12.77 -0.39
N THR A 10 -12.27 13.38 -1.52
CA THR A 10 -12.01 12.68 -2.77
C THR A 10 -10.85 11.68 -2.65
N LEU A 11 -9.81 12.00 -1.88
CA LEU A 11 -8.70 11.07 -1.63
C LEU A 11 -9.15 9.87 -0.79
N ARG A 12 -10.07 10.05 0.16
CA ARG A 12 -10.65 8.94 0.92
C ARG A 12 -11.41 8.00 -0.02
N LYS A 13 -12.30 8.53 -0.86
CA LYS A 13 -13.07 7.76 -1.84
C LYS A 13 -12.19 6.99 -2.83
N ILE A 14 -11.13 7.63 -3.35
CA ILE A 14 -10.17 6.97 -4.25
C ILE A 14 -9.50 5.77 -3.54
N LYS A 15 -9.08 5.92 -2.28
CA LYS A 15 -8.46 4.81 -1.53
C LYS A 15 -9.43 3.65 -1.31
N GLU A 16 -10.70 3.93 -1.01
CA GLU A 16 -11.75 2.94 -0.85
C GLU A 16 -11.98 2.15 -2.15
N GLU A 17 -12.15 2.85 -3.27
CA GLU A 17 -12.35 2.23 -4.60
C GLU A 17 -11.15 1.38 -5.05
N LEU A 18 -9.93 1.87 -4.84
CA LEU A 18 -8.72 1.11 -5.15
C LEU A 18 -8.60 -0.15 -4.29
N SER A 19 -8.92 -0.04 -2.99
CA SER A 19 -8.84 -1.17 -2.05
C SER A 19 -9.90 -2.22 -2.36
N ALA A 20 -11.12 -1.81 -2.73
CA ALA A 20 -12.19 -2.71 -3.15
C ALA A 20 -11.80 -3.55 -4.40
N ASN A 21 -10.89 -3.04 -5.22
CA ASN A 21 -10.36 -3.71 -6.41
C ASN A 21 -8.98 -4.35 -6.20
N ASN A 22 -8.55 -4.55 -4.95
CA ASN A 22 -7.25 -5.14 -4.58
C ASN A 22 -6.01 -4.37 -5.08
N VAL A 23 -6.15 -3.06 -5.31
CA VAL A 23 -5.04 -2.18 -5.71
C VAL A 23 -4.56 -1.39 -4.50
N SER A 24 -3.43 -1.80 -3.91
CA SER A 24 -2.84 -1.16 -2.72
C SER A 24 -1.55 -0.36 -3.00
N ARG A 25 -1.12 -0.28 -4.27
CA ARG A 25 0.17 0.31 -4.65
C ARG A 25 0.23 1.83 -4.55
N PHE A 26 -0.91 2.52 -4.52
CA PHE A 26 -0.97 3.99 -4.51
C PHE A 26 -1.20 4.51 -3.09
N LYS A 27 -0.21 5.23 -2.54
CA LYS A 27 -0.29 5.87 -1.22
C LYS A 27 -0.77 7.31 -1.31
N SER A 28 -0.55 7.96 -2.47
CA SER A 28 -0.84 9.37 -2.71
C SER A 28 -1.37 9.64 -4.13
N ILE A 29 -1.96 10.82 -4.33
CA ILE A 29 -2.31 11.33 -5.67
C ILE A 29 -1.07 11.50 -6.56
N ALA A 30 0.10 11.78 -5.96
CA ALA A 30 1.34 11.89 -6.72
C ALA A 30 1.74 10.52 -7.31
N ASP A 31 1.50 9.43 -6.59
CA ASP A 31 1.78 8.07 -7.08
C ASP A 31 0.89 7.75 -8.29
N ILE A 32 -0.41 8.09 -8.21
CA ILE A 32 -1.37 7.90 -9.31
C ILE A 32 -0.93 8.69 -10.54
N LYS A 33 -0.57 9.98 -10.38
CA LYS A 33 -0.07 10.81 -11.49
C LYS A 33 1.20 10.23 -12.11
N THR A 34 2.11 9.75 -11.27
CA THR A 34 3.38 9.17 -11.71
C THR A 34 3.12 7.92 -12.53
N PHE A 35 2.23 7.04 -12.06
CA PHE A 35 1.79 5.86 -12.78
C PHE A 35 1.14 6.21 -14.12
N GLN A 36 0.18 7.14 -14.16
CA GLN A 36 -0.46 7.55 -15.41
C GLN A 36 0.55 8.08 -16.44
N LYS A 37 1.55 8.85 -15.99
CA LYS A 37 2.61 9.39 -16.86
C LYS A 37 3.57 8.31 -17.35
N ASN A 38 3.90 7.34 -16.49
CA ASN A 38 4.92 6.34 -16.75
C ASN A 38 4.34 4.98 -17.20
N TYR A 39 3.03 4.85 -17.39
CA TYR A 39 2.38 3.58 -17.69
C TYR A 39 3.03 2.81 -18.84
N ASN A 40 3.34 3.49 -19.96
CA ASN A 40 3.96 2.84 -21.12
C ASN A 40 5.37 2.32 -20.81
N ASN A 41 6.11 3.04 -19.96
CA ASN A 41 7.44 2.60 -19.51
C ASN A 41 7.30 1.42 -18.54
N GLU A 42 6.38 1.49 -17.58
CA GLU A 42 6.09 0.36 -16.68
C GLU A 42 5.67 -0.88 -17.47
N LEU A 43 4.89 -0.72 -18.55
CA LEU A 43 4.48 -1.79 -19.43
C LEU A 43 5.65 -2.38 -20.22
N SER A 44 6.57 -1.55 -20.74
CA SER A 44 7.77 -2.07 -21.41
C SER A 44 8.72 -2.77 -20.44
N ASP A 45 8.77 -2.33 -19.19
CA ASP A 45 9.66 -2.88 -18.16
C ASP A 45 9.16 -4.22 -17.61
N VAL A 46 7.89 -4.58 -17.83
CA VAL A 46 7.32 -5.88 -17.38
C VAL A 46 8.18 -7.05 -17.84
N GLU A 47 8.57 -7.07 -19.12
CA GLU A 47 9.37 -8.15 -19.68
C GLU A 47 10.72 -8.27 -18.96
N GLY A 48 11.43 -7.14 -18.81
CA GLY A 48 12.71 -7.10 -18.12
C GLY A 48 12.62 -7.62 -16.67
N LEU A 49 11.60 -7.17 -15.93
CA LEU A 49 11.37 -7.59 -14.54
C LEU A 49 11.01 -9.07 -14.42
N VAL A 50 10.15 -9.59 -15.31
CA VAL A 50 9.77 -11.02 -15.32
C VAL A 50 10.98 -11.89 -15.65
N VAL A 51 11.77 -11.50 -16.66
CA VAL A 51 12.99 -12.22 -17.05
C VAL A 51 14.01 -12.20 -15.91
N GLN A 52 14.17 -11.07 -15.22
CA GLN A 52 15.08 -10.97 -14.07
C GLN A 52 14.64 -11.89 -12.92
N ARG A 53 13.37 -11.84 -12.50
CA ARG A 53 12.83 -12.72 -11.45
C ARG A 53 12.97 -14.20 -11.81
N TYR A 54 12.70 -14.55 -13.07
CA TYR A 54 12.90 -15.91 -13.56
C TYR A 54 14.36 -16.36 -13.41
N LYS A 55 15.33 -15.51 -13.75
CA LYS A 55 16.77 -15.81 -13.58
C LYS A 55 17.15 -15.99 -12.10
N GLU A 56 16.61 -15.16 -11.22
CA GLU A 56 16.83 -15.27 -9.77
C GLU A 56 16.26 -16.57 -9.20
N GLU A 57 15.05 -16.96 -9.62
CA GLU A 57 14.44 -18.25 -9.25
C GLU A 57 15.25 -19.45 -9.78
N LEU A 58 15.68 -19.39 -11.04
CA LEU A 58 16.51 -20.45 -11.63
C LEU A 58 17.83 -20.62 -10.89
N LYS A 59 18.47 -19.50 -10.50
CA LYS A 59 19.67 -19.51 -9.67
C LYS A 59 19.41 -20.15 -8.30
N SER A 60 18.33 -19.77 -7.62
CA SER A 60 17.95 -20.36 -6.33
C SER A 60 17.68 -21.87 -6.42
N LEU A 61 17.05 -22.34 -7.50
CA LEU A 61 16.86 -23.77 -7.77
C LEU A 61 18.19 -24.49 -8.01
N SER A 62 19.10 -23.88 -8.78
CA SER A 62 20.44 -24.44 -9.01
C SER A 62 21.23 -24.57 -7.71
N GLU A 63 21.20 -23.55 -6.84
CA GLU A 63 21.87 -23.59 -5.53
C GLU A 63 21.26 -24.67 -4.63
N THR A 64 19.93 -24.81 -4.64
CA THR A 64 19.22 -25.87 -3.91
C THR A 64 19.64 -27.26 -4.40
N LEU A 65 19.72 -27.46 -5.71
CA LEU A 65 20.17 -28.72 -6.31
C LEU A 65 21.61 -29.05 -5.91
N SER A 66 22.53 -28.09 -6.02
CA SER A 66 23.93 -28.26 -5.62
C SER A 66 24.05 -28.66 -4.15
N ARG A 67 23.36 -27.94 -3.26
CA ARG A 67 23.34 -28.25 -1.83
C ARG A 67 22.78 -29.64 -1.54
N LYS A 68 21.72 -30.06 -2.23
CA LYS A 68 21.16 -31.42 -2.09
C LYS A 68 22.16 -32.49 -2.55
N LYS A 69 22.89 -32.24 -3.65
CA LYS A 69 23.94 -33.16 -4.14
C LYS A 69 25.08 -33.30 -3.13
N GLU A 70 25.60 -32.20 -2.61
CA GLU A 70 26.65 -32.20 -1.59
C GLU A 70 26.24 -33.02 -0.35
N ILE A 71 25.03 -32.78 0.18
CA ILE A 71 24.49 -33.53 1.33
C ILE A 71 24.37 -35.03 1.00
N HIS A 72 23.95 -35.37 -0.22
CA HIS A 72 23.85 -36.77 -0.63
C HIS A 72 25.23 -37.44 -0.71
N GLU A 73 26.21 -36.78 -1.31
CA GLU A 73 27.58 -37.27 -1.42
C GLU A 73 28.25 -37.41 -0.05
N GLU A 74 28.11 -36.43 0.83
CA GLU A 74 28.62 -36.50 2.21
C GLU A 74 28.00 -37.68 2.97
N LYS A 75 26.68 -37.88 2.83
CA LYS A 75 26.00 -39.01 3.44
C LYS A 75 26.48 -40.34 2.85
N ARG A 76 26.68 -40.41 1.54
CA ARG A 76 27.19 -41.61 0.86
C ARG A 76 28.62 -41.95 1.28
N ALA A 77 29.47 -40.93 1.48
CA ALA A 77 30.82 -41.10 2.00
C ALA A 77 30.79 -41.61 3.45
N LYS A 78 29.96 -41.02 4.33
CA LYS A 78 29.79 -41.46 5.72
C LYS A 78 29.30 -42.91 5.83
N GLU A 79 28.28 -43.28 5.07
CA GLU A 79 27.74 -44.65 5.08
C GLU A 79 28.74 -45.66 4.51
N SER A 80 29.45 -45.31 3.44
CA SER A 80 30.53 -46.14 2.88
C SER A 80 31.63 -46.37 3.92
N ALA A 81 32.11 -45.30 4.57
CA ALA A 81 33.14 -45.39 5.60
C ALA A 81 32.68 -46.21 6.82
N SER A 82 31.41 -46.07 7.23
CA SER A 82 30.83 -46.89 8.31
C SER A 82 30.81 -48.37 7.95
N LEU A 83 30.41 -48.72 6.73
CA LEU A 83 30.36 -50.12 6.28
C LEU A 83 31.77 -50.70 6.12
N THR A 84 32.73 -49.92 5.62
CA THR A 84 34.15 -50.31 5.56
C THR A 84 34.71 -50.59 6.96
N ARG A 85 34.41 -49.74 7.96
CA ARG A 85 34.81 -49.99 9.35
C ARG A 85 34.19 -51.26 9.90
N GLU A 86 32.91 -51.53 9.61
CA GLU A 86 32.23 -52.76 10.04
C GLU A 86 32.88 -54.01 9.42
N ILE A 87 33.23 -53.95 8.13
CA ILE A 87 33.95 -55.02 7.44
C ILE A 87 35.31 -55.25 8.10
N ASN A 88 36.11 -54.20 8.27
CA ASN A 88 37.46 -54.31 8.86
C ASN A 88 37.40 -54.89 10.28
N GLN A 89 36.49 -54.41 11.14
CA GLN A 89 36.32 -54.96 12.49
C GLN A 89 35.95 -56.45 12.48
N LYS A 90 35.13 -56.88 11.52
CA LYS A 90 34.75 -58.30 11.37
C LYS A 90 35.89 -59.14 10.81
N GLU A 91 36.72 -58.56 9.95
CA GLU A 91 37.96 -59.19 9.46
C GLU A 91 39.00 -59.34 10.56
N ASP A 92 39.20 -58.31 11.39
CA ASP A 92 40.10 -58.36 12.55
C ASP A 92 39.66 -59.44 13.53
N ALA A 93 38.36 -59.47 13.89
CA ALA A 93 37.79 -60.51 14.74
C ALA A 93 37.92 -61.92 14.13
N LEU A 94 37.82 -62.03 12.80
CA LEU A 94 38.04 -63.30 12.09
C LEU A 94 39.51 -63.72 12.14
N ASN A 95 40.45 -62.77 12.02
CA ASN A 95 41.88 -63.02 12.10
C ASN A 95 42.31 -63.43 13.52
N GLU A 96 41.81 -62.76 14.56
CA GLU A 96 41.98 -63.17 15.96
C GLU A 96 41.45 -64.59 16.20
N LEU A 97 40.28 -64.91 15.65
CA LEU A 97 39.69 -66.25 15.78
C LEU A 97 40.52 -67.32 15.05
N LYS A 98 41.09 -67.00 13.88
CA LYS A 98 42.01 -67.88 13.15
C LYS A 98 43.27 -68.15 13.97
N LEU A 99 43.85 -67.14 14.61
CA LEU A 99 45.00 -67.28 15.51
C LEU A 99 44.66 -68.15 16.73
N ALA A 100 43.50 -67.92 17.37
CA ALA A 100 43.05 -68.72 18.51
C ALA A 100 42.82 -70.21 18.16
N LEU A 101 42.39 -70.51 16.93
CA LEU A 101 42.20 -71.87 16.42
C LEU A 101 43.53 -72.62 16.17
N MET A 102 44.66 -71.92 16.05
CA MET A 102 45.99 -72.52 15.89
C MET A 102 46.56 -73.10 17.20
N GLY A 103 46.07 -72.70 18.39
CA GLY A 103 46.50 -73.24 19.69
C GLY A 103 46.02 -74.67 20.01
N ARG A 104 46.53 -75.31 21.07
CA ARG A 104 46.19 -76.71 21.47
C ARG A 104 45.11 -76.79 22.58
N THR A 105 43.84 -76.52 22.30
CA THR A 105 42.74 -76.71 23.29
C THR A 105 41.44 -77.26 22.70
N PHE A 106 40.63 -77.95 23.53
CA PHE A 106 39.29 -78.47 23.20
C PHE A 106 38.23 -77.39 22.83
N LYS A 107 38.56 -76.09 23.02
CA LYS A 107 37.71 -74.96 22.62
C LYS A 107 37.48 -74.85 21.10
N LYS A 108 38.24 -75.59 20.27
CA LYS A 108 38.11 -75.59 18.79
C LYS A 108 36.72 -75.97 18.29
N ILE A 109 36.03 -76.89 18.96
CA ILE A 109 34.70 -77.38 18.57
C ILE A 109 33.67 -76.24 18.61
N PHE A 110 33.78 -75.31 19.57
CA PHE A 110 32.89 -74.16 19.70
C PHE A 110 33.32 -72.95 18.85
N LEU A 111 34.59 -72.84 18.49
CA LEU A 111 35.14 -71.71 17.73
C LEU A 111 34.97 -71.87 16.21
N TYR A 112 34.94 -73.09 15.70
CA TYR A 112 34.81 -73.35 14.25
C TYR A 112 33.47 -72.88 13.64
N PRO A 113 32.29 -73.12 14.26
CA PRO A 113 31.03 -72.57 13.77
C PRO A 113 31.02 -71.04 13.75
N LYS A 114 31.62 -70.42 14.77
CA LYS A 114 31.77 -68.96 14.87
C LYS A 114 32.65 -68.40 13.74
N LYS A 115 33.69 -69.13 13.33
CA LYS A 115 34.56 -68.79 12.20
C LYS A 115 33.78 -68.78 10.89
N LEU A 116 33.08 -69.89 10.59
CA LEU A 116 32.27 -70.01 9.38
C LEU A 116 31.17 -68.94 9.30
N TYR A 117 30.56 -68.62 10.45
CA TYR A 117 29.59 -67.53 10.54
C TYR A 117 30.22 -66.17 10.19
N LEU A 118 31.38 -65.85 10.77
CA LEU A 118 32.09 -64.60 10.48
C LEU A 118 32.58 -64.53 9.02
N GLU A 119 33.12 -65.61 8.47
CA GLU A 119 33.55 -65.70 7.07
C GLU A 119 32.39 -65.43 6.11
N LYS A 120 31.26 -66.13 6.31
CA LYS A 120 30.03 -65.89 5.52
C LYS A 120 29.53 -64.46 5.67
N ARG A 121 29.62 -63.88 6.86
CA ARG A 121 29.12 -62.52 7.12
C ARG A 121 30.03 -61.44 6.51
N VAL A 122 31.35 -61.61 6.55
CA VAL A 122 32.31 -60.72 5.88
C VAL A 122 32.11 -60.79 4.37
N SER A 123 32.01 -61.99 3.78
CA SER A 123 31.74 -62.17 2.34
C SER A 123 30.41 -61.53 1.95
N ALA A 124 29.33 -61.77 2.70
CA ALA A 124 28.03 -61.15 2.45
C ALA A 124 28.05 -59.61 2.54
N LEU A 125 28.80 -59.04 3.49
CA LEU A 125 28.95 -57.59 3.62
C LEU A 125 29.76 -56.98 2.46
N LYS A 126 30.79 -57.67 1.98
CA LYS A 126 31.59 -57.24 0.82
C LYS A 126 30.80 -57.32 -0.48
N GLU A 127 30.13 -58.44 -0.74
CA GLU A 127 29.31 -58.65 -1.93
C GLU A 127 28.07 -57.72 -1.94
N GLY A 128 27.50 -57.43 -0.77
CA GLY A 128 26.36 -56.55 -0.59
C GLY A 128 26.70 -55.07 -0.36
N PHE A 129 27.97 -54.65 -0.45
CA PHE A 129 28.43 -53.32 -0.03
C PHE A 129 27.66 -52.20 -0.73
N HIS A 130 27.70 -52.18 -2.07
CA HIS A 130 27.06 -51.13 -2.86
C HIS A 130 25.56 -51.05 -2.63
N LYS A 131 24.87 -52.20 -2.66
CA LYS A 131 23.40 -52.27 -2.41
C LYS A 131 23.04 -51.75 -1.02
N THR A 132 23.87 -52.03 -0.02
CA THR A 132 23.63 -51.57 1.36
C THR A 132 23.80 -50.06 1.47
N VAL A 133 24.87 -49.51 0.90
CA VAL A 133 25.10 -48.07 0.86
C VAL A 133 23.94 -47.37 0.13
N GLU A 134 23.57 -47.83 -1.07
CA GLU A 134 22.45 -47.28 -1.84
C GLU A 134 21.13 -47.28 -1.05
N LYS A 135 20.81 -48.39 -0.38
CA LYS A 135 19.60 -48.48 0.46
C LYS A 135 19.61 -47.43 1.58
N ARG A 136 20.77 -47.18 2.20
CA ARG A 136 20.91 -46.19 3.29
C ARG A 136 20.89 -44.74 2.79
N VAL A 137 21.31 -44.48 1.54
CA VAL A 137 21.26 -43.15 0.92
C VAL A 137 20.02 -42.90 0.06
N LYS A 138 19.15 -43.89 -0.13
CA LYS A 138 17.96 -43.81 -0.99
C LYS A 138 17.13 -42.54 -0.79
N ARG A 139 16.89 -42.16 0.48
CA ARG A 139 16.10 -40.95 0.81
C ARG A 139 16.78 -39.65 0.37
N SER A 140 18.10 -39.52 0.53
CA SER A 140 18.81 -38.32 0.06
C SER A 140 18.93 -38.33 -1.46
N GLY A 141 19.08 -39.50 -2.09
CA GLY A 141 19.07 -39.65 -3.56
C GLY A 141 17.74 -39.16 -4.16
N ALA A 142 16.61 -39.61 -3.60
CA ALA A 142 15.29 -39.16 -4.02
C ALA A 142 15.09 -37.63 -3.86
N GLN A 143 15.71 -37.00 -2.85
CA GLN A 143 15.66 -35.55 -2.71
C GLN A 143 16.49 -34.80 -3.77
N VAL A 144 17.59 -35.39 -4.24
CA VAL A 144 18.38 -34.85 -5.35
C VAL A 144 17.59 -34.97 -6.65
N GLU A 145 16.97 -36.13 -6.88
CA GLU A 145 16.14 -36.39 -8.06
C GLU A 145 14.96 -35.40 -8.14
N LEU A 146 14.19 -35.23 -7.06
CA LEU A 146 13.11 -34.24 -7.01
C LEU A 146 13.60 -32.79 -7.25
N ALA A 147 14.77 -32.43 -6.73
CA ALA A 147 15.35 -31.10 -6.95
C ALA A 147 15.83 -30.93 -8.41
N PHE A 148 16.35 -32.00 -9.00
CA PHE A 148 16.79 -32.03 -10.39
C PHE A 148 15.59 -31.92 -11.33
N ASP A 149 14.56 -32.74 -11.14
CA ASP A 149 13.34 -32.72 -11.94
C ASP A 149 12.70 -31.33 -11.92
N LYS A 150 12.62 -30.70 -10.74
CA LYS A 150 12.10 -29.33 -10.63
C LYS A 150 12.97 -28.31 -11.37
N PHE A 151 14.29 -28.40 -11.27
CA PHE A 151 15.21 -27.50 -11.98
C PHE A 151 15.12 -27.70 -13.49
N ASP A 152 15.09 -28.96 -13.94
CA ASP A 152 15.05 -29.35 -15.35
C ASP A 152 13.73 -28.93 -16.00
N ASP A 153 12.59 -29.19 -15.35
CA ASP A 153 11.26 -28.74 -15.80
C ASP A 153 11.20 -27.21 -15.93
N PHE A 154 11.69 -26.50 -14.90
CA PHE A 154 11.70 -25.03 -14.89
C PHE A 154 12.59 -24.46 -15.99
N SER A 155 13.73 -25.10 -16.28
CA SER A 155 14.68 -24.72 -17.32
C SER A 155 14.14 -24.99 -18.73
N LYS A 156 13.56 -26.18 -18.95
CA LYS A 156 12.98 -26.58 -20.24
C LYS A 156 11.78 -25.74 -20.64
N ASN A 157 10.94 -25.37 -19.67
CA ASN A 157 9.71 -24.60 -19.91
C ASN A 157 9.93 -23.08 -19.85
N LYS A 158 11.18 -22.60 -19.92
CA LYS A 158 11.55 -21.18 -19.79
C LYS A 158 10.64 -20.22 -20.57
N GLU A 159 10.50 -20.44 -21.88
CA GLU A 159 9.76 -19.53 -22.75
C GLU A 159 8.28 -19.48 -22.39
N SER A 160 7.67 -20.63 -22.11
CA SER A 160 6.26 -20.72 -21.70
C SER A 160 6.03 -20.02 -20.36
N ILE A 161 6.88 -20.28 -19.36
CA ILE A 161 6.79 -19.67 -18.02
C ILE A 161 6.94 -18.15 -18.12
N ILE A 162 7.94 -17.66 -18.87
CA ILE A 162 8.16 -16.22 -19.05
C ILE A 162 6.95 -15.60 -19.76
N LYS A 163 6.47 -16.19 -20.85
CA LYS A 163 5.33 -15.67 -21.61
C LYS A 163 4.05 -15.59 -20.77
N GLU A 164 3.73 -16.65 -20.02
CA GLU A 164 2.57 -16.68 -19.12
C GLU A 164 2.66 -15.59 -18.05
N ARG A 165 3.85 -15.44 -17.43
CA ARG A 165 4.09 -14.43 -16.40
C ARG A 165 4.03 -13.00 -16.95
N ILE A 166 4.56 -12.75 -18.15
CA ILE A 166 4.43 -11.46 -18.84
C ILE A 166 2.96 -11.16 -19.06
N ASN A 167 2.20 -12.08 -19.66
CA ASN A 167 0.78 -11.88 -19.94
C ASN A 167 0.00 -11.57 -18.66
N SER A 168 0.21 -12.35 -17.60
CA SER A 168 -0.45 -12.13 -16.31
C SER A 168 -0.09 -10.78 -15.70
N ALA A 169 1.20 -10.40 -15.70
CA ALA A 169 1.65 -9.12 -15.16
C ALA A 169 1.12 -7.93 -15.97
N SER A 170 1.15 -8.02 -17.30
CA SER A 170 0.59 -7.01 -18.21
C SER A 170 -0.93 -6.88 -18.06
N GLU A 171 -1.66 -7.98 -17.86
CA GLU A 171 -3.10 -7.96 -17.61
C GLU A 171 -3.42 -7.25 -16.29
N VAL A 172 -2.69 -7.55 -15.21
CA VAL A 172 -2.86 -6.85 -13.92
C VAL A 172 -2.57 -5.36 -14.07
N LEU A 173 -1.52 -5.00 -14.80
CA LEU A 173 -1.16 -3.60 -15.07
C LEU A 173 -2.24 -2.89 -15.90
N GLY A 174 -2.78 -3.57 -16.92
CA GLY A 174 -3.89 -3.10 -17.75
C GLY A 174 -5.16 -2.86 -16.93
N LYS A 175 -5.59 -3.85 -16.14
CA LYS A 175 -6.74 -3.73 -15.22
C LYS A 175 -6.57 -2.56 -14.24
N THR A 176 -5.35 -2.38 -13.73
CA THR A 176 -5.04 -1.25 -12.84
C THR A 176 -5.20 0.08 -13.57
N LYS A 177 -4.73 0.17 -14.83
CA LYS A 177 -4.91 1.36 -15.66
C LYS A 177 -6.38 1.64 -15.94
N ASP A 178 -7.14 0.64 -16.35
CA ASP A 178 -8.56 0.79 -16.67
C ASP A 178 -9.35 1.29 -15.46
N LEU A 179 -9.05 0.75 -14.27
CA LEU A 179 -9.61 1.24 -13.01
C LEU A 179 -9.26 2.70 -12.76
N ILE A 180 -7.98 3.07 -12.88
CA ILE A 180 -7.53 4.46 -12.68
C ILE A 180 -8.20 5.41 -13.69
N ASP A 181 -8.32 5.01 -14.94
CA ASP A 181 -8.96 5.80 -15.98
C ASP A 181 -10.47 5.94 -15.71
N SER A 182 -11.13 4.91 -15.18
CA SER A 182 -12.53 4.98 -14.74
C SER A 182 -12.75 5.94 -13.55
N LEU A 183 -11.76 6.05 -12.67
CA LEU A 183 -11.76 6.94 -11.52
C LEU A 183 -11.31 8.37 -11.87
N TYR A 184 -11.09 8.68 -13.15
CA TYR A 184 -10.58 9.99 -13.59
C TYR A 184 -11.35 11.19 -13.00
N PRO A 185 -12.69 11.24 -12.96
CA PRO A 185 -13.41 12.37 -12.37
C PRO A 185 -13.07 12.58 -10.88
N LEU A 186 -12.96 11.50 -10.11
CA LEU A 186 -12.58 11.56 -8.69
C LEU A 186 -11.13 12.00 -8.53
N ILE A 187 -10.22 11.45 -9.32
CA ILE A 187 -8.80 11.81 -9.33
C ILE A 187 -8.62 13.30 -9.69
N ALA A 188 -9.34 13.79 -10.70
CA ALA A 188 -9.33 15.19 -11.07
C ALA A 188 -9.81 16.10 -9.93
N GLY A 189 -10.88 15.71 -9.22
CA GLY A 189 -11.33 16.39 -8.00
C GLY A 189 -10.26 16.44 -6.92
N ALA A 190 -9.66 15.28 -6.58
CA ALA A 190 -8.61 15.17 -5.57
C ALA A 190 -7.35 15.98 -5.92
N ILE A 191 -7.01 16.07 -7.20
CA ILE A 191 -5.92 16.93 -7.66
C ILE A 191 -6.23 18.40 -7.36
N GLY A 192 -7.45 18.84 -7.65
CA GLY A 192 -7.90 20.20 -7.38
C GLY A 192 -7.83 20.52 -5.89
N GLU A 193 -8.51 19.72 -5.07
CA GLU A 193 -8.58 19.89 -3.61
C GLU A 193 -7.19 19.87 -2.97
N ASN A 194 -6.32 18.91 -3.36
CA ASN A 194 -4.96 18.85 -2.85
C ASN A 194 -4.12 20.09 -3.23
N SER A 195 -4.33 20.64 -4.42
CA SER A 195 -3.70 21.89 -4.84
C SER A 195 -4.13 23.07 -3.96
N VAL A 196 -5.42 23.19 -3.64
CA VAL A 196 -5.95 24.21 -2.73
C VAL A 196 -5.37 24.06 -1.33
N VAL A 197 -5.37 22.84 -0.78
CA VAL A 197 -4.76 22.56 0.54
C VAL A 197 -3.30 22.98 0.59
N ASN A 198 -2.52 22.64 -0.44
CA ASN A 198 -1.10 23.00 -0.49
C ASN A 198 -0.88 24.51 -0.56
N THR A 199 -1.73 25.24 -1.29
CA THR A 199 -1.70 26.71 -1.33
C THR A 199 -2.09 27.34 0.01
N LEU A 200 -3.12 26.81 0.67
CA LEU A 200 -3.57 27.35 1.97
C LEU A 200 -2.60 27.02 3.12
N LYS A 201 -1.90 25.88 3.05
CA LYS A 201 -0.87 25.49 4.03
C LYS A 201 0.28 26.50 4.17
N THR A 202 0.52 27.33 3.15
CA THR A 202 1.59 28.34 3.18
C THR A 202 1.20 29.58 3.96
N LEU A 203 -0.06 29.73 4.38
CA LEU A 203 -0.50 30.86 5.18
C LEU A 203 0.12 30.78 6.61
N PRO A 204 0.08 31.88 7.38
CA PRO A 204 0.58 31.90 8.75
C PRO A 204 -0.11 30.88 9.69
N ASP A 205 0.48 30.65 10.86
CA ASP A 205 0.01 29.69 11.87
C ASP A 205 -1.23 30.14 12.67
N ASN A 206 -1.61 31.41 12.60
CA ASN A 206 -2.91 31.91 13.07
C ASN A 206 -4.04 31.70 12.05
N TYR A 207 -3.84 30.82 11.07
CA TYR A 207 -4.86 30.32 10.15
C TYR A 207 -5.11 28.85 10.43
N TYR A 208 -6.37 28.43 10.36
CA TYR A 208 -6.78 27.06 10.61
C TYR A 208 -7.61 26.56 9.43
N LEU A 209 -7.21 25.42 8.85
CA LEU A 209 -7.87 24.82 7.70
C LEU A 209 -8.54 23.52 8.12
N ILE A 210 -9.85 23.42 7.93
CA ILE A 210 -10.62 22.20 8.14
C ILE A 210 -11.02 21.65 6.76
N ASN A 211 -10.54 20.45 6.42
CA ASN A 211 -10.90 19.75 5.18
C ASN A 211 -12.08 18.82 5.40
N ASP A 212 -12.94 18.67 4.39
CA ASP A 212 -14.17 17.84 4.43
C ASP A 212 -15.04 18.21 5.63
N PHE A 213 -15.26 19.51 5.86
CA PHE A 213 -16.03 19.99 7.00
C PHE A 213 -17.51 19.64 6.79
N SER A 214 -18.08 18.90 7.75
CA SER A 214 -19.50 18.56 7.76
C SER A 214 -20.12 18.88 9.10
N VAL A 215 -21.33 19.44 9.08
CA VAL A 215 -22.13 19.64 10.29
C VAL A 215 -23.60 19.35 10.01
N SER A 216 -24.26 18.75 11.00
CA SER A 216 -25.70 18.45 10.96
C SER A 216 -26.45 19.35 11.94
N PHE A 217 -27.67 19.74 11.57
CA PHE A 217 -28.50 20.68 12.30
C PHE A 217 -29.78 20.01 12.78
N SER A 218 -30.02 20.08 14.09
CA SER A 218 -31.25 19.63 14.72
C SER A 218 -31.71 20.69 15.75
N PRO A 219 -32.78 21.45 15.48
CA PRO A 219 -33.63 21.42 14.29
C PRO A 219 -32.91 21.91 13.01
N PRO A 220 -33.41 21.58 11.80
CA PRO A 220 -32.81 22.05 10.56
C PRO A 220 -32.87 23.57 10.42
N ILE A 221 -31.85 24.15 9.79
CA ILE A 221 -31.81 25.59 9.50
C ILE A 221 -32.79 25.92 8.38
N TYR A 222 -33.72 26.83 8.65
CA TYR A 222 -34.71 27.27 7.65
C TYR A 222 -34.17 28.46 6.84
N ASN A 223 -34.06 28.28 5.53
CA ASN A 223 -33.71 29.35 4.60
C ASN A 223 -34.97 30.08 4.14
N ARG A 224 -35.23 31.25 4.71
CA ARG A 224 -36.43 32.05 4.41
C ARG A 224 -36.50 32.52 2.96
N LYS A 225 -35.37 32.63 2.25
CA LYS A 225 -35.33 33.15 0.88
C LYS A 225 -35.91 32.18 -0.13
N ASN A 226 -35.73 30.87 0.10
CA ASN A 226 -36.16 29.82 -0.84
C ASN A 226 -37.03 28.74 -0.18
N GLY A 227 -37.37 28.89 1.11
CA GLY A 227 -38.19 27.94 1.85
C GLY A 227 -37.51 26.61 2.18
N ALA A 228 -36.21 26.45 1.90
CA ALA A 228 -35.51 25.18 2.10
C ALA A 228 -35.22 24.92 3.58
N ARG A 229 -35.27 23.64 3.98
CA ARG A 229 -34.80 23.16 5.28
C ARG A 229 -33.44 22.49 5.10
N ILE A 230 -32.43 23.01 5.79
CA ILE A 230 -31.04 22.56 5.71
C ILE A 230 -30.75 21.70 6.94
N PHE A 231 -30.73 20.38 6.74
CA PHE A 231 -30.41 19.41 7.79
C PHE A 231 -28.91 19.22 7.99
N SER A 232 -28.11 19.45 6.96
CA SER A 232 -26.66 19.37 7.02
C SER A 232 -26.01 20.15 5.89
N ILE A 233 -24.73 20.46 6.08
CA ILE A 233 -23.85 21.02 5.07
C ILE A 233 -22.54 20.23 5.03
N GLN A 234 -21.92 20.25 3.86
CA GLN A 234 -20.57 19.76 3.62
C GLN A 234 -19.82 20.85 2.85
N ILE A 235 -18.58 21.10 3.23
CA ILE A 235 -17.70 22.13 2.68
C ILE A 235 -16.34 21.48 2.41
N ASP A 236 -15.84 21.59 1.18
CA ASP A 236 -14.55 21.00 0.79
C ASP A 236 -13.42 21.49 1.71
N HIS A 237 -13.31 22.81 1.86
CA HIS A 237 -12.38 23.44 2.79
C HIS A 237 -13.00 24.64 3.52
N LEU A 238 -12.97 24.61 4.85
CA LEU A 238 -13.31 25.74 5.70
C LEU A 238 -12.03 26.32 6.29
N LEU A 239 -11.69 27.54 5.88
CA LEU A 239 -10.53 28.25 6.41
C LEU A 239 -10.98 29.30 7.43
N ILE A 240 -10.46 29.21 8.65
CA ILE A 240 -10.63 30.20 9.72
C ILE A 240 -9.39 31.09 9.73
N SER A 241 -9.61 32.40 9.73
CA SER A 241 -8.55 33.41 9.70
C SER A 241 -8.88 34.60 10.62
N PRO A 242 -7.90 35.48 10.90
CA PRO A 242 -8.16 36.73 11.60
C PRO A 242 -9.15 37.67 10.91
N SER A 243 -9.38 37.52 9.60
CA SER A 243 -10.33 38.33 8.82
C SER A 243 -11.74 37.73 8.75
N GLY A 244 -11.95 36.55 9.36
CA GLY A 244 -13.18 35.77 9.28
C GLY A 244 -12.98 34.39 8.63
N LEU A 245 -14.09 33.77 8.26
CA LEU A 245 -14.16 32.42 7.70
C LEU A 245 -14.28 32.47 6.18
N TYR A 246 -13.64 31.51 5.51
CA TYR A 246 -13.76 31.30 4.07
C TYR A 246 -14.31 29.91 3.81
N VAL A 247 -15.51 29.87 3.21
CA VAL A 247 -16.10 28.66 2.63
C VAL A 247 -15.49 28.50 1.24
N VAL A 248 -14.63 27.52 1.07
CA VAL A 248 -13.87 27.30 -0.16
C VAL A 248 -14.33 26.00 -0.82
N GLU A 249 -14.93 26.14 -2.00
CA GLU A 249 -15.26 25.04 -2.90
C GLU A 249 -14.18 24.91 -3.97
N THR A 250 -13.79 23.70 -4.31
CA THR A 250 -12.73 23.46 -5.30
C THR A 250 -13.29 22.83 -6.56
N LYS A 251 -12.97 23.41 -7.72
CA LYS A 251 -13.35 22.85 -9.03
C LYS A 251 -12.16 22.74 -9.97
N ASN A 252 -11.87 21.50 -10.38
CA ASN A 252 -10.86 21.21 -11.40
C ASN A 252 -11.50 20.99 -12.78
N TRP A 253 -12.30 21.95 -13.22
CA TRP A 253 -13.12 21.81 -14.43
C TRP A 253 -12.34 22.08 -15.71
N SER A 254 -12.61 21.27 -16.74
CA SER A 254 -12.21 21.54 -18.11
C SER A 254 -13.09 22.65 -18.72
N ARG A 255 -12.70 23.21 -19.86
CA ARG A 255 -13.54 24.16 -20.60
C ARG A 255 -14.94 23.61 -20.89
N ARG A 256 -15.03 22.36 -21.35
CA ARG A 256 -16.30 21.67 -21.61
C ARG A 256 -17.16 21.54 -20.35
N SER A 257 -16.53 21.33 -19.20
CA SER A 257 -17.25 21.24 -17.91
C SER A 257 -17.79 22.60 -17.48
N VAL A 258 -17.04 23.69 -17.68
CA VAL A 258 -17.50 25.06 -17.38
C VAL A 258 -18.69 25.44 -18.24
N GLU A 259 -18.70 25.04 -19.51
CA GLU A 259 -19.77 25.33 -20.48
C GLU A 259 -20.99 24.38 -20.34
N ASN A 260 -20.94 23.41 -19.42
CA ASN A 260 -22.03 22.43 -19.25
C ASN A 260 -23.07 22.90 -18.22
N HIS A 261 -24.29 23.18 -18.69
CA HIS A 261 -25.42 23.62 -17.86
C HIS A 261 -26.07 22.51 -17.03
N ASP A 262 -25.82 21.24 -17.34
CA ASP A 262 -26.40 20.10 -16.61
C ASP A 262 -25.65 19.80 -15.29
N LEU A 263 -24.51 20.45 -15.06
CA LEU A 263 -23.77 20.30 -13.81
C LEU A 263 -24.41 21.13 -12.70
N ARG A 264 -24.49 20.53 -11.51
CA ARG A 264 -24.95 21.23 -10.30
C ARG A 264 -24.14 22.51 -10.08
N SER A 265 -24.84 23.62 -9.81
CA SER A 265 -24.23 24.93 -9.62
C SER A 265 -23.31 24.97 -8.39
N PRO A 266 -21.99 25.21 -8.56
CA PRO A 266 -21.07 25.38 -7.43
C PRO A 266 -21.41 26.64 -6.61
N VAL A 267 -21.97 27.66 -7.26
CA VAL A 267 -22.39 28.91 -6.61
C VAL A 267 -23.51 28.64 -5.63
N GLU A 268 -24.54 27.89 -6.04
CA GLU A 268 -25.65 27.53 -5.14
C GLU A 268 -25.19 26.64 -3.98
N GLN A 269 -24.27 25.72 -4.25
CA GLN A 269 -23.68 24.84 -3.23
C GLN A 269 -22.99 25.65 -2.12
N VAL A 270 -22.08 26.56 -2.50
CA VAL A 270 -21.35 27.42 -1.56
C VAL A 270 -22.32 28.35 -0.82
N LEU A 271 -23.28 28.97 -1.52
CA LEU A 271 -24.24 29.87 -0.89
C LEU A 271 -25.15 29.15 0.12
N ARG A 272 -25.58 27.93 -0.18
CA ARG A 272 -26.36 27.11 0.76
C ARG A 272 -25.54 26.78 2.01
N ALA A 273 -24.29 26.35 1.84
CA ALA A 273 -23.40 26.00 2.94
C ALA A 273 -23.08 27.22 3.81
N SER A 274 -22.72 28.32 3.17
CA SER A 274 -22.42 29.61 3.80
C SER A 274 -23.59 30.16 4.62
N TYR A 275 -24.81 30.12 4.08
CA TYR A 275 -25.99 30.59 4.80
C TYR A 275 -26.24 29.79 6.09
N ALA A 276 -26.18 28.46 5.99
CA ALA A 276 -26.39 27.61 7.17
C ALA A 276 -25.27 27.78 8.20
N LEU A 277 -24.01 27.84 7.75
CA LEU A 277 -22.88 28.11 8.65
C LEU A 277 -23.01 29.48 9.32
N PHE A 278 -23.47 30.49 8.58
CA PHE A 278 -23.70 31.83 9.09
C PHE A 278 -24.72 31.84 10.23
N VAL A 279 -25.90 31.25 10.01
CA VAL A 279 -26.97 31.14 11.01
C VAL A 279 -26.49 30.35 12.23
N HIS A 280 -25.83 29.21 12.00
CA HIS A 280 -25.33 28.38 13.09
C HIS A 280 -24.35 29.17 13.98
N LEU A 281 -23.32 29.76 13.39
CA LEU A 281 -22.26 30.44 14.14
C LEU A 281 -22.70 31.75 14.78
N ASN A 282 -23.50 32.56 14.10
CA ASN A 282 -23.81 33.92 14.57
C ASN A 282 -25.16 34.04 15.29
N GLU A 283 -26.10 33.12 15.07
CA GLU A 283 -27.44 33.20 15.67
C GLU A 283 -27.68 32.13 16.72
N GLN A 284 -27.02 30.97 16.64
CA GLN A 284 -27.29 29.85 17.54
C GLN A 284 -26.23 29.65 18.63
N VAL A 285 -24.95 29.86 18.31
CA VAL A 285 -23.84 29.42 19.18
C VAL A 285 -22.77 30.48 19.45
N ILE A 286 -22.98 31.74 19.02
CA ILE A 286 -21.94 32.78 19.13
C ILE A 286 -21.49 33.02 20.59
N ASP A 287 -22.42 32.97 21.53
CA ASP A 287 -22.14 33.11 22.96
C ASP A 287 -21.35 31.92 23.52
N GLN A 288 -21.50 30.74 22.93
CA GLN A 288 -20.79 29.52 23.33
C GLN A 288 -19.33 29.54 22.85
N ILE A 289 -19.07 30.16 21.69
CA ILE A 289 -17.70 30.38 21.19
C ILE A 289 -16.97 31.40 22.08
N GLY A 290 -17.71 32.38 22.60
CA GLY A 290 -17.20 33.36 23.55
C GLY A 290 -16.20 34.33 22.92
N LEU A 291 -16.59 35.05 21.87
CA LEU A 291 -15.73 36.05 21.23
C LEU A 291 -15.47 37.27 22.11
N ASP A 292 -14.35 37.95 21.87
CA ASP A 292 -14.01 39.19 22.57
C ASP A 292 -15.08 40.27 22.31
N LYS A 293 -15.59 40.89 23.39
CA LYS A 293 -16.61 41.94 23.30
C LYS A 293 -16.03 43.24 22.75
N HIS A 294 -16.86 44.00 22.03
CA HIS A 294 -16.54 45.36 21.59
C HIS A 294 -17.49 46.36 22.24
N HIS A 295 -17.02 47.58 22.49
CA HIS A 295 -17.80 48.61 23.18
C HIS A 295 -19.03 49.09 22.38
N TRP A 296 -19.07 48.84 21.07
CA TRP A 296 -20.23 49.13 20.20
C TRP A 296 -21.24 47.98 20.10
N GLY A 297 -20.95 46.81 20.65
CA GLY A 297 -21.83 45.64 20.60
C GLY A 297 -21.11 44.34 20.30
N ASP A 298 -21.89 43.29 20.03
CA ASP A 298 -21.37 41.96 19.78
C ASP A 298 -20.74 41.86 18.38
N LYS A 299 -19.55 41.26 18.34
CA LYS A 299 -18.85 41.02 17.08
C LYS A 299 -19.56 39.93 16.31
N LYS A 300 -19.66 40.13 14.99
CA LYS A 300 -20.14 39.12 14.04
C LYS A 300 -18.96 38.41 13.40
N ILE A 301 -19.04 37.10 13.21
CA ILE A 301 -18.06 36.32 12.45
C ILE A 301 -18.31 36.54 10.95
N PRO A 302 -17.40 37.21 10.21
CA PRO A 302 -17.56 37.38 8.78
C PRO A 302 -17.37 36.05 8.05
N ILE A 303 -18.21 35.76 7.05
CA ILE A 303 -18.08 34.58 6.20
C ILE A 303 -17.95 35.04 4.74
N ARG A 304 -16.98 34.46 4.02
CA ARG A 304 -16.68 34.74 2.62
C ARG A 304 -16.76 33.45 1.81
N ASN A 305 -17.29 33.59 0.60
CA ASN A 305 -17.59 32.47 -0.27
C ASN A 305 -16.64 32.46 -1.45
N LEU A 306 -15.88 31.38 -1.59
CA LEU A 306 -14.87 31.21 -2.61
C LEU A 306 -15.16 29.95 -3.43
N ILE A 307 -15.03 30.09 -4.74
CA ILE A 307 -14.87 28.95 -5.64
C ILE A 307 -13.48 29.06 -6.25
N VAL A 308 -12.64 28.07 -5.99
CA VAL A 308 -11.28 28.03 -6.52
C VAL A 308 -11.23 27.12 -7.75
N MET A 309 -10.92 27.73 -8.88
CA MET A 309 -10.72 27.01 -10.14
C MET A 309 -9.24 26.67 -10.30
N THR A 310 -8.92 25.37 -10.38
CA THR A 310 -7.53 24.91 -10.57
C THR A 310 -7.15 24.72 -12.05
N ASN A 311 -8.14 24.85 -12.95
CA ASN A 311 -7.94 24.69 -14.39
C ASN A 311 -8.65 25.81 -15.17
N HIS A 312 -9.82 25.58 -15.76
CA HIS A 312 -10.57 26.62 -16.49
C HIS A 312 -11.56 27.34 -15.57
N MET A 313 -11.77 28.63 -15.78
CA MET A 313 -12.66 29.49 -14.98
C MET A 313 -13.73 30.15 -15.87
N PRO A 314 -14.98 30.30 -15.39
CA PRO A 314 -15.99 31.12 -16.09
C PRO A 314 -15.56 32.60 -16.16
N LYS A 315 -16.16 33.36 -17.07
CA LYS A 315 -15.89 34.80 -17.22
C LYS A 315 -16.83 35.65 -16.36
N GLU A 316 -17.96 35.07 -16.00
CA GLU A 316 -19.06 35.69 -15.29
C GLU A 316 -18.69 35.96 -13.83
N GLU A 317 -19.21 37.06 -13.30
CA GLU A 317 -19.14 37.36 -11.87
C GLU A 317 -20.46 37.03 -11.20
N PHE A 318 -20.39 36.57 -9.95
CA PHE A 318 -21.54 36.11 -9.20
C PHE A 318 -21.70 36.95 -7.93
N GLN A 319 -22.94 37.26 -7.58
CA GLN A 319 -23.21 37.99 -6.35
C GLN A 319 -22.87 37.10 -5.14
N TYR A 320 -22.21 37.69 -4.14
CA TYR A 320 -21.86 37.06 -2.87
C TYR A 320 -20.89 35.87 -2.95
N VAL A 321 -20.32 35.54 -4.11
CA VAL A 321 -19.33 34.49 -4.30
C VAL A 321 -18.20 34.99 -5.20
N LYS A 322 -16.95 34.85 -4.75
CA LYS A 322 -15.79 35.16 -5.59
C LYS A 322 -15.24 33.89 -6.22
N ILE A 323 -15.11 33.90 -7.54
CA ILE A 323 -14.42 32.84 -8.28
C ILE A 323 -12.99 33.29 -8.54
N LEU A 324 -12.02 32.45 -8.17
CA LEU A 324 -10.60 32.77 -8.25
C LEU A 324 -9.79 31.63 -8.88
N PRO A 325 -8.76 31.93 -9.67
CA PRO A 325 -7.75 30.93 -10.01
C PRO A 325 -6.86 30.65 -8.79
N LEU A 326 -6.33 29.43 -8.70
CA LEU A 326 -5.51 28.96 -7.57
C LEU A 326 -4.40 29.95 -7.15
N HIS A 327 -3.66 30.53 -8.11
CA HIS A 327 -2.53 31.42 -7.82
C HIS A 327 -2.92 32.75 -7.14
N ARG A 328 -4.20 33.14 -7.14
CA ARG A 328 -4.70 34.36 -6.48
C ARG A 328 -5.28 34.10 -5.10
N LEU A 329 -5.45 32.84 -4.71
CA LEU A 329 -6.16 32.44 -3.50
C LEU A 329 -5.56 33.09 -2.23
N SER A 330 -4.27 32.87 -1.99
CA SER A 330 -3.61 33.37 -0.77
C SER A 330 -3.62 34.89 -0.69
N GLY A 331 -3.36 35.58 -1.81
CA GLY A 331 -3.40 37.05 -1.85
C GLY A 331 -4.79 37.62 -1.59
N TYR A 332 -5.84 36.97 -2.10
CA TYR A 332 -7.22 37.38 -1.82
C TYR A 332 -7.59 37.20 -0.34
N ILE A 333 -7.19 36.08 0.28
CA ILE A 333 -7.45 35.83 1.70
C ILE A 333 -6.73 36.87 2.59
N GLN A 334 -5.49 37.22 2.24
CA GLN A 334 -4.67 38.15 3.02
C GLN A 334 -5.02 39.63 2.78
N TYR A 335 -5.87 39.94 1.79
CA TYR A 335 -6.28 41.30 1.47
C TYR A 335 -7.16 41.94 2.55
N PHE A 336 -7.95 41.14 3.27
CA PHE A 336 -8.94 41.66 4.21
C PHE A 336 -8.32 42.03 5.56
N GLU A 337 -8.82 43.11 6.14
CA GLU A 337 -8.44 43.56 7.48
C GLU A 337 -8.82 42.52 8.54
N LYS A 338 -8.00 42.47 9.61
CA LYS A 338 -8.23 41.57 10.74
C LYS A 338 -9.40 42.10 11.57
N SER A 339 -10.44 41.30 11.73
CA SER A 339 -11.61 41.60 12.56
C SER A 339 -11.70 40.73 13.82
N LEU A 340 -10.95 39.63 13.86
CA LEU A 340 -10.89 38.66 14.95
C LEU A 340 -9.48 38.65 15.55
N SER A 341 -9.40 38.49 16.87
CA SER A 341 -8.11 38.24 17.54
C SER A 341 -7.59 36.84 17.20
N ASP A 342 -6.30 36.57 17.44
CA ASP A 342 -5.76 35.22 17.26
C ASP A 342 -6.44 34.22 18.22
N ASP A 343 -6.82 34.67 19.43
CA ASP A 343 -7.59 33.87 20.39
C ASP A 343 -9.04 33.64 19.95
N ASP A 344 -9.71 34.63 19.36
CA ASP A 344 -11.04 34.47 18.73
C ASP A 344 -10.96 33.40 17.63
N THR A 345 -9.93 33.50 16.78
CA THR A 345 -9.70 32.58 15.65
C THR A 345 -9.49 31.14 16.15
N ARG A 346 -8.69 30.96 17.20
CA ARG A 346 -8.47 29.65 17.84
C ARG A 346 -9.76 29.09 18.45
N ARG A 347 -10.51 29.89 19.21
CA ARG A 347 -11.78 29.48 19.83
C ARG A 347 -12.80 28.99 18.80
N ILE A 348 -12.92 29.69 17.67
CA ILE A 348 -13.79 29.26 16.56
C ILE A 348 -13.34 27.91 15.99
N PHE A 349 -12.04 27.72 15.76
CA PHE A 349 -11.50 26.46 15.26
C PHE A 349 -11.73 25.29 16.24
N GLU A 350 -11.47 25.50 17.52
CA GLU A 350 -11.70 24.48 18.56
C GLU A 350 -13.18 24.12 18.64
N PHE A 351 -14.06 25.12 18.64
CA PHE A 351 -15.50 24.90 18.65
C PHE A 351 -15.95 24.06 17.44
N LEU A 352 -15.52 24.41 16.23
CA LEU A 352 -15.92 23.72 14.99
C LEU A 352 -15.35 22.31 14.83
N THR A 353 -14.28 21.97 15.54
CA THR A 353 -13.63 20.63 15.46
C THR A 353 -14.08 19.66 16.54
N HIS A 354 -14.81 20.13 17.56
CA HIS A 354 -15.29 19.32 18.68
C HIS A 354 -16.82 19.16 18.71
N GLN A 355 -17.50 19.44 17.59
CA GLN A 355 -18.97 19.26 17.45
C GLN A 355 -19.39 17.83 17.13
#